data_AF-A0A0C2NJQ9-F1
#
_entry.id   AF-A0A0C2NJQ9-F1
#
_cell.length_a   1.000
_cell.length_b   1.000
_cell.length_c   1.000
_cell.angle_alpha   90.00
_cell.angle_beta   90.00
_cell.angle_gamma   90.00
#
_symmetry.space_group_name_H-M   'P 1'
#
loop_
_entity.id
_entity.type
_entity.pdbx_description
1 polymer ?
#
loop_
_entity_poly.entity_id
_entity_poly.type
_entity_poly.pdbx_seq_one_letter_code
_entity_poly.pdbx_strand_id
1 'polypeptide(L)'
;MKIVFEKLKSYELNYVFWKGAPNMFVFDFKQKNKTSIEERQVIGISMDSGKSFLRWRPTYKNQPLYVDEFVPIKNILFGISALNRTLFYVDRELDIFSIIKYGRSCSWIPSRFDPSLLIKLVAKRSPVSKNYFFTQIK
;
A
#
# COMPACT_ATOMS: atom_id res chain seq x y z
N MET A 1 -12.94 19.22 -5.41
CA MET A 1 -11.61 19.82 -5.21
C MET A 1 -10.72 19.35 -6.36
N LYS A 2 -10.29 20.26 -7.26
CA LYS A 2 -9.43 19.93 -8.41
C LYS A 2 -7.97 20.05 -7.95
N ILE A 3 -7.21 18.96 -8.00
CA ILE A 3 -5.80 18.98 -7.58
C ILE A 3 -4.97 19.53 -8.75
N VAL A 4 -4.41 20.73 -8.60
CA VAL A 4 -3.49 21.35 -9.58
C VAL A 4 -2.07 21.12 -9.08
N PHE A 5 -1.26 20.37 -9.85
CA PHE A 5 0.07 19.91 -9.44
C PHE A 5 1.18 20.87 -9.91
N GLU A 6 1.26 22.08 -9.36
CA GLU A 6 2.24 23.08 -9.82
C GLU A 6 3.71 22.80 -9.44
N LYS A 7 4.03 21.74 -8.66
CA LYS A 7 5.39 21.48 -8.14
C LYS A 7 5.82 19.99 -8.15
N LEU A 8 5.64 19.30 -9.29
CA LEU A 8 5.99 17.87 -9.43
C LEU A 8 7.48 17.53 -9.22
N LYS A 9 8.42 18.48 -9.42
CA LYS A 9 9.87 18.22 -9.21
C LYS A 9 10.20 17.76 -7.79
N SER A 10 9.38 18.16 -6.81
CA SER A 10 9.57 17.80 -5.41
C SER A 10 8.87 16.51 -4.99
N TYR A 11 8.22 15.78 -5.89
CA TYR A 11 7.48 14.55 -5.58
C TYR A 11 8.02 13.35 -6.35
N GLU A 12 7.94 12.19 -5.73
CA GLU A 12 7.99 10.88 -6.35
C GLU A 12 6.55 10.41 -6.56
N LEU A 13 6.26 9.92 -7.76
CA LEU A 13 4.96 9.40 -8.13
C LEU A 13 5.07 7.90 -8.33
N ASN A 14 4.30 7.15 -7.55
CA ASN A 14 4.00 5.76 -7.78
C ASN A 14 2.55 5.65 -8.25
N TYR A 15 2.25 4.76 -9.20
CA TYR A 15 0.87 4.57 -9.61
C TYR A 15 0.61 3.11 -9.97
N VAL A 16 -0.63 2.68 -9.76
CA VAL A 16 -1.11 1.36 -10.18
C VAL A 16 -2.46 1.49 -10.88
N PHE A 17 -2.63 0.69 -11.94
CA PHE A 17 -3.92 0.53 -12.59
C PHE A 17 -4.62 -0.71 -12.03
N TRP A 18 -5.75 -0.48 -11.40
CA TRP A 18 -6.55 -1.51 -10.76
C TRP A 18 -7.72 -1.91 -11.66
N LYS A 19 -7.46 -2.85 -12.57
CA LYS A 19 -8.44 -3.29 -13.57
C LYS A 19 -9.69 -3.95 -12.96
N GLY A 20 -9.57 -4.61 -11.81
CA GLY A 20 -10.67 -5.37 -11.20
C GLY A 20 -11.63 -4.56 -10.32
N ALA A 21 -11.37 -3.28 -10.08
CA ALA A 21 -12.33 -2.33 -9.53
C ALA A 21 -12.49 -1.20 -10.56
N PRO A 22 -13.73 -0.87 -10.96
CA PRO A 22 -14.15 -0.26 -12.24
C PRO A 22 -13.08 0.59 -13.00
N ASN A 23 -12.01 -0.06 -13.48
CA ASN A 23 -10.83 0.57 -14.09
C ASN A 23 -10.26 1.76 -13.29
N MET A 24 -9.99 1.56 -12.00
CA MET A 24 -9.47 2.62 -11.14
C MET A 24 -7.96 2.84 -11.32
N PHE A 25 -7.54 4.10 -11.33
CA PHE A 25 -6.14 4.46 -11.17
C PHE A 25 -5.89 4.95 -9.75
N VAL A 26 -4.84 4.40 -9.13
CA VAL A 26 -4.36 4.81 -7.82
C VAL A 26 -3.02 5.50 -8.01
N PHE A 27 -2.95 6.77 -7.63
CA PHE A 27 -1.74 7.58 -7.70
C PHE A 27 -1.27 7.89 -6.29
N ASP A 28 -0.02 7.60 -5.99
CA ASP A 28 0.62 7.81 -4.71
C ASP A 28 1.77 8.80 -4.89
N PHE A 29 1.54 10.03 -4.41
CA PHE A 29 2.53 11.10 -4.45
C PHE A 29 3.23 11.21 -3.10
N LYS A 30 4.54 11.03 -3.11
CA LYS A 30 5.41 11.16 -1.93
C LYS A 30 6.39 12.29 -2.14
N GLN A 31 6.45 13.26 -1.23
CA GLN A 31 7.37 14.37 -1.40
C GLN A 31 8.83 13.98 -1.09
N LYS A 32 9.75 14.36 -1.97
CA LYS A 32 11.21 14.22 -1.82
C LYS A 32 11.74 15.20 -0.76
N ASN A 33 12.77 14.79 -0.01
CA ASN A 33 13.59 15.63 0.88
C ASN A 33 12.94 16.18 2.17
N LYS A 34 12.01 15.46 2.80
CA LYS A 34 11.44 15.85 4.09
C LYS A 34 11.55 14.71 5.10
N THR A 35 11.85 15.07 6.35
CA THR A 35 12.25 14.17 7.43
C THR A 35 11.10 13.34 8.03
N SER A 36 9.83 13.76 7.85
CA SER A 36 8.66 13.02 8.29
C SER A 36 7.78 12.60 7.10
N ILE A 37 7.58 11.29 6.94
CA ILE A 37 6.70 10.67 5.93
C ILE A 37 5.24 11.09 6.15
N GLU A 38 4.88 11.43 7.40
CA GLU A 38 3.51 11.62 7.86
C GLU A 38 2.78 12.82 7.26
N GLU A 39 3.52 13.84 6.80
CA GLU A 39 2.93 15.10 6.37
C GLU A 39 2.68 15.21 4.86
N ARG A 40 3.11 14.23 4.05
CA ARG A 40 3.41 14.48 2.62
C ARG A 40 2.94 13.44 1.63
N GLN A 41 2.24 12.41 2.08
CA GLN A 41 1.61 11.48 1.17
C GLN A 41 0.25 12.00 0.71
N VAL A 42 0.04 12.05 -0.60
CA VAL A 42 -1.26 12.31 -1.21
C VAL A 42 -1.60 11.11 -2.09
N ILE A 43 -2.69 10.42 -1.74
CA ILE A 43 -3.21 9.32 -2.56
C ILE A 43 -4.41 9.87 -3.34
N GLY A 44 -4.31 9.83 -4.66
CA GLY A 44 -5.37 10.20 -5.58
C GLY A 44 -5.98 8.96 -6.22
N ILE A 45 -7.31 8.87 -6.20
CA ILE A 45 -8.06 7.81 -6.87
C ILE A 45 -8.83 8.41 -8.03
N SER A 46 -8.67 7.83 -9.21
CA SER A 46 -9.51 8.15 -10.36
C SER A 46 -10.33 6.94 -10.77
N MET A 47 -11.64 7.13 -10.86
CA MET A 47 -12.60 6.10 -11.27
C MET A 47 -13.14 6.33 -12.69
N ASP A 48 -12.66 7.39 -13.36
CA ASP A 48 -13.14 7.86 -14.66
C ASP A 48 -12.00 7.93 -15.68
N SER A 49 -11.07 6.98 -15.59
CA SER A 49 -9.90 6.88 -16.48
C SER A 49 -8.97 8.11 -16.45
N GLY A 50 -8.81 8.74 -15.28
CA GLY A 50 -7.89 9.86 -15.06
C GLY A 50 -8.50 11.24 -15.29
N LYS A 51 -9.82 11.36 -15.54
CA LYS A 51 -10.46 12.66 -15.78
C LYS A 51 -10.64 13.45 -14.50
N SER A 52 -10.92 12.78 -13.39
CA SER A 52 -11.03 13.37 -12.06
C SER A 52 -10.34 12.51 -11.00
N PHE A 53 -9.99 13.17 -9.89
CA PHE A 53 -9.25 12.56 -8.79
C PHE A 53 -9.94 12.87 -7.47
N LEU A 54 -10.22 11.84 -6.69
CA LEU A 54 -10.60 11.93 -5.29
C LEU A 54 -9.37 11.74 -4.43
N ARG A 55 -9.17 12.63 -3.46
CA ARG A 55 -8.14 12.42 -2.45
C ARG A 55 -8.62 11.33 -1.50
N TRP A 56 -7.86 10.26 -1.39
CA TRP A 56 -8.11 9.17 -0.46
C TRP A 56 -7.03 9.16 0.62
N ARG A 57 -7.44 8.85 1.86
CA ARG A 57 -6.55 8.71 3.00
C ARG A 57 -6.95 7.46 3.76
N PRO A 58 -6.31 6.29 3.51
CA PRO A 58 -6.64 5.08 4.22
C PRO A 58 -6.37 5.30 5.72
N THR A 59 -7.30 4.86 6.56
CA THR A 59 -7.18 4.98 8.02
C THR A 59 -7.54 3.67 8.70
N TYR A 60 -6.90 3.41 9.84
CA TYR A 60 -7.24 2.31 10.71
C TYR A 60 -7.22 2.78 12.16
N LYS A 61 -8.29 2.53 12.91
CA LYS A 61 -8.47 3.03 14.28
C LYS A 61 -8.21 4.55 14.38
N ASN A 62 -8.75 5.31 13.43
CA ASN A 62 -8.57 6.76 13.29
C ASN A 62 -7.12 7.22 13.07
N GLN A 63 -6.18 6.30 12.81
CA GLN A 63 -4.80 6.62 12.46
C GLN A 63 -4.59 6.47 10.95
N PRO A 64 -3.92 7.44 10.29
CA PRO A 64 -3.59 7.32 8.88
C PRO A 64 -2.62 6.17 8.62
N LEU A 65 -2.85 5.44 7.53
CA LEU A 65 -1.93 4.46 6.99
C LEU A 65 -1.07 5.13 5.92
N TYR A 66 0.24 5.13 6.11
CA TYR A 66 1.20 5.65 5.15
C TYR A 66 1.67 4.53 4.24
N VAL A 67 1.30 4.61 2.97
CA VAL A 67 1.44 3.49 2.04
C VAL A 67 2.80 3.53 1.37
N ASP A 68 3.52 2.43 1.45
CA ASP A 68 4.77 2.23 0.74
C ASP A 68 4.51 1.72 -0.67
N GLU A 69 3.59 0.75 -0.79
CA GLU A 69 3.27 0.08 -2.04
C GLU A 69 1.79 -0.29 -2.08
N PHE A 70 1.19 -0.15 -3.26
CA PHE A 70 -0.08 -0.74 -3.61
C PHE A 70 0.12 -1.87 -4.62
N VAL A 71 -0.58 -2.98 -4.41
CA VAL A 71 -0.57 -4.14 -5.30
C VAL A 71 -2.02 -4.48 -5.65
N PRO A 72 -2.49 -4.19 -6.88
CA PRO A 72 -3.82 -4.60 -7.30
C PRO A 72 -3.84 -6.12 -7.54
N ILE A 73 -4.77 -6.82 -6.91
CA ILE A 73 -4.97 -8.27 -7.02
C ILE A 73 -6.44 -8.53 -7.32
N LYS A 74 -6.78 -8.76 -8.60
CA LYS A 74 -8.17 -8.88 -9.07
C LYS A 74 -8.99 -7.66 -8.62
N ASN A 75 -10.08 -7.88 -7.88
CA ASN A 75 -11.00 -6.88 -7.34
C ASN A 75 -10.61 -6.36 -5.94
N ILE A 76 -9.38 -6.62 -5.48
CA ILE A 76 -8.87 -6.16 -4.20
C ILE A 76 -7.60 -5.35 -4.43
N LEU A 77 -7.44 -4.26 -3.68
CA LEU A 77 -6.22 -3.48 -3.63
C LEU A 77 -5.50 -3.79 -2.33
N PHE A 78 -4.32 -4.38 -2.44
CA PHE A 78 -3.47 -4.65 -1.30
C PHE A 78 -2.55 -3.46 -1.03
N GLY A 79 -2.48 -3.01 0.21
CA GLY A 79 -1.62 -1.92 0.64
C GLY A 79 -0.59 -2.39 1.67
N ILE A 80 0.65 -1.94 1.49
CA ILE A 80 1.75 -2.16 2.43
C ILE A 80 2.07 -0.83 3.11
N SER A 81 2.16 -0.85 4.43
CA SER A 81 2.61 0.28 5.23
C SER A 81 3.69 -0.17 6.22
N ALA A 82 4.95 0.02 5.85
CA ALA A 82 6.13 -0.26 6.67
C ALA A 82 6.19 0.63 7.90
N LEU A 83 5.83 1.91 7.77
CA LEU A 83 5.79 2.84 8.90
C LEU A 83 4.78 2.39 9.95
N ASN A 84 3.54 2.07 9.54
CA ASN A 84 2.51 1.58 10.45
C ASN A 84 2.67 0.08 10.78
N ARG A 85 3.64 -0.62 10.17
CA ARG A 85 3.81 -2.09 10.18
C ARG A 85 2.50 -2.83 9.93
N THR A 86 1.84 -2.45 8.85
CA THR A 86 0.49 -2.89 8.52
C THR A 86 0.44 -3.35 7.07
N LEU A 87 -0.18 -4.49 6.84
CA LEU A 87 -0.71 -4.88 5.55
C LEU A 87 -2.22 -4.70 5.62
N PHE A 88 -2.83 -4.25 4.54
CA PHE A 88 -4.27 -4.07 4.51
C PHE A 88 -4.85 -4.36 3.14
N TYR A 89 -6.10 -4.80 3.13
CA TYR A 89 -6.84 -5.11 1.93
C TYR A 89 -8.00 -4.16 1.80
N VAL A 90 -8.20 -3.68 0.58
CA VAL A 90 -9.19 -2.68 0.24
C VAL A 90 -10.09 -3.22 -0.86
N ASP A 91 -11.39 -3.10 -0.67
CA ASP A 91 -12.39 -3.47 -1.68
C ASP A 91 -12.61 -2.35 -2.70
N ARG A 92 -13.41 -2.64 -3.73
CA ARG A 92 -13.68 -1.71 -4.84
C ARG A 92 -14.40 -0.43 -4.40
N GLU A 93 -14.96 -0.40 -3.20
CA GLU A 93 -15.59 0.77 -2.58
C GLU A 93 -14.58 1.64 -1.80
N LEU A 94 -13.30 1.26 -1.80
CA LEU A 94 -12.19 1.86 -1.06
C LEU A 94 -12.26 1.63 0.47
N ASP A 95 -13.03 0.63 0.90
CA ASP A 95 -13.15 0.25 2.29
C ASP A 95 -12.09 -0.78 2.68
N ILE A 96 -11.45 -0.55 3.83
CA ILE A 96 -10.45 -1.47 4.37
C ILE A 96 -11.16 -2.58 5.13
N PHE A 97 -11.26 -3.77 4.53
CA PHE A 97 -11.98 -4.90 5.13
C PHE A 97 -11.08 -5.87 5.91
N SER A 98 -9.76 -5.84 5.72
CA SER A 98 -8.82 -6.71 6.43
C SER A 98 -7.49 -6.02 6.68
N ILE A 99 -6.94 -6.24 7.88
CA ILE A 99 -5.74 -5.59 8.37
C ILE A 99 -4.89 -6.59 9.13
N ILE A 100 -3.60 -6.62 8.81
CA ILE A 100 -2.61 -7.51 9.43
C ILE A 100 -1.46 -6.64 9.94
N LYS A 101 -1.23 -6.67 11.25
CA LYS A 101 -0.05 -6.05 11.88
C LYS A 101 1.11 -7.03 11.87
N TYR A 102 2.32 -6.53 11.63
CA TYR A 102 3.51 -7.38 11.62
C TYR A 102 4.67 -6.88 12.46
N GLY A 103 5.51 -7.83 12.89
CA GLY A 103 6.68 -7.60 13.73
C GLY A 103 7.91 -7.12 12.96
N ARG A 104 8.94 -6.68 13.68
CA ARG A 104 10.17 -6.09 13.12
C ARG A 104 11.07 -7.06 12.34
N SER A 105 10.86 -8.37 12.47
CA SER A 105 11.77 -9.41 11.94
C SER A 105 11.11 -10.32 10.92
N CYS A 106 10.03 -9.84 10.30
CA CYS A 106 9.37 -10.54 9.22
C CYS A 106 9.14 -9.64 8.01
N SER A 107 9.34 -10.21 6.82
CA SER A 107 8.90 -9.63 5.56
C SER A 107 7.65 -10.36 5.11
N TRP A 108 6.74 -9.63 4.48
CA TRP A 108 5.49 -10.17 3.96
C TRP A 108 5.42 -9.90 2.47
N ILE A 109 5.07 -10.93 1.71
CA ILE A 109 4.95 -10.85 0.27
C ILE A 109 3.54 -11.32 -0.08
N PRO A 110 2.67 -10.44 -0.60
CA PRO A 110 1.37 -10.84 -1.09
C PRO A 110 1.51 -11.68 -2.37
N SER A 111 0.68 -12.70 -2.52
CA SER A 111 0.51 -13.33 -3.82
C SER A 111 -0.16 -12.36 -4.78
N ARG A 112 0.43 -12.18 -5.96
CA ARG A 112 -0.13 -11.32 -7.02
C ARG A 112 -1.31 -11.97 -7.76
N PHE A 113 -1.59 -13.25 -7.48
CA PHE A 113 -2.62 -14.04 -8.18
C PHE A 113 -3.81 -14.38 -7.30
N ASP A 114 -3.57 -14.58 -6.00
CA ASP A 114 -4.57 -14.99 -5.02
C ASP A 114 -4.48 -14.09 -3.78
N PRO A 115 -5.50 -13.23 -3.53
CA PRO A 115 -5.47 -12.29 -2.42
C PRO A 115 -5.51 -12.98 -1.05
N SER A 116 -5.93 -14.25 -0.98
CA SER A 116 -5.94 -15.04 0.26
C SER A 116 -4.55 -15.55 0.66
N LEU A 117 -3.56 -15.46 -0.24
CA LEU A 117 -2.23 -16.01 0.00
C LEU A 117 -1.22 -14.93 0.37
N LEU A 118 -0.68 -15.05 1.58
CA LEU A 118 0.46 -14.28 2.04
C LEU A 118 1.64 -15.20 2.33
N ILE A 119 2.81 -14.81 1.84
CA ILE A 119 4.08 -15.44 2.20
C ILE A 119 4.71 -14.60 3.32
N LYS A 120 4.94 -15.24 4.46
CA LYS A 120 5.71 -14.66 5.56
C LYS A 120 7.12 -15.20 5.53
N LEU A 121 8.10 -14.30 5.44
CA LEU A 121 9.52 -14.59 5.63
C LEU A 121 9.93 -14.19 7.03
N VAL A 122 10.42 -15.14 7.82
CA VAL A 122 10.93 -14.87 9.16
C VAL A 122 12.43 -15.12 9.17
N ALA A 123 13.20 -14.09 9.52
CA ALA A 123 14.64 -14.24 9.71
C ALA A 123 14.88 -14.89 11.08
N LYS A 124 15.38 -16.13 11.10
CA LYS A 124 15.84 -16.76 12.33
C LYS A 124 17.32 -16.43 12.50
N ARG A 125 17.66 -15.69 13.55
CA ARG A 125 19.07 -15.45 13.92
C ARG A 125 19.60 -16.73 14.57
N SER A 126 20.47 -17.44 13.87
CA SER A 126 21.39 -18.41 14.48
C SER A 126 22.73 -17.70 14.71
N PRO A 127 23.49 -18.01 15.78
CA PRO A 127 24.78 -17.38 16.04
C PRO A 127 25.82 -17.49 14.91
N VAL A 128 25.60 -18.36 13.90
CA VAL A 128 26.56 -18.62 12.82
C VAL A 128 26.01 -18.32 11.41
N SER A 129 24.70 -18.12 11.23
CA SER A 129 24.10 -17.79 9.92
C SER A 129 22.68 -17.18 10.02
N LYS A 130 22.27 -16.43 8.98
CA LYS A 130 20.87 -16.00 8.79
C LYS A 130 20.14 -17.03 7.93
N ASN A 131 19.20 -17.77 8.51
CA ASN A 131 18.34 -18.70 7.78
C ASN A 131 16.94 -18.09 7.61
N TYR A 132 16.39 -18.15 6.40
CA TYR A 132 15.04 -17.67 6.07
C TYR A 132 14.11 -18.88 5.93
N PHE A 133 12.97 -18.84 6.64
CA PHE A 133 11.93 -19.87 6.55
C PHE A 133 10.70 -19.30 5.86
N PHE A 134 10.08 -20.12 5.01
CA PHE A 134 8.86 -19.79 4.28
C PHE A 134 7.66 -20.38 5.02
N THR A 135 6.64 -19.57 5.25
CA THR A 135 5.34 -20.08 5.69
C THR A 135 4.25 -19.43 4.84
N GLN A 136 3.48 -20.26 4.17
CA GLN A 136 2.27 -19.85 3.48
C GLN A 136 1.15 -19.76 4.50
N ILE A 137 0.48 -18.60 4.56
CA ILE A 137 -0.65 -18.36 5.44
C ILE A 137 -1.86 -18.13 4.53
N LYS A 138 -2.93 -18.90 4.79
CA LYS A 138 -4.26 -18.73 4.19
C LYS A 138 -5.13 -17.87 5.10
#